data_AF-A0AA97GBN9-F1
#
_entry.id   AF-A0AA97GBN9-F1
#
_cell.length_a   1.000
_cell.length_b   1.000
_cell.length_c   1.000
_cell.angle_alpha   90.00
_cell.angle_beta   90.00
_cell.angle_gamma   90.00
#
_symmetry.space_group_name_H-M   'P 1'
#
loop_
_entity.id
_entity.type
_entity.pdbx_description
1 polymer ?
#
loop_
_entity_poly.entity_id
_entity_poly.type
_entity_poly.pdbx_seq_one_letter_code
_entity_poly.pdbx_strand_id
1 'polypeptide(L)'
;MQIEITYESSWRNSFLTGSNNEAVPKKGRVFIGSMTALKKKEEGRFGNFIKHDITHNTVMGILNRLIGDQRKLYQARQSARYYFADIEPTVHFQDKPAQRNGLTQEIVYLRNVTGSTDQQSFTGMIRANDPIFSSNYSAEFWGVLDLELDKLYQFIAEPKFKVTTTRKYEPLVVIEKLEALQKLNAIVVEGDTEVAINALTTYLGDINYLNNKGLAIPLSLYCSALYLQLDRLSKSYDMSSAKTRNGGIGGISKRGFTKKDFMDRYTTGRKKIVWGNPYILKERRAGEGEVVSMLTKASGTLTVNLDISPEKANELKGLIEKAGVSAFYLGKKGLAYVSNIRI
;
A
#
# COMPACT_ATOMS: atom_id res chain seq x y z
N MET A 1 11.23 -45.16 -4.56
CA MET A 1 9.83 -44.71 -4.37
C MET A 1 9.51 -43.47 -5.21
N GLN A 2 8.31 -43.42 -5.80
CA GLN A 2 7.77 -42.28 -6.53
C GLN A 2 6.37 -41.91 -6.03
N ILE A 3 6.12 -40.62 -5.82
CA ILE A 3 4.82 -40.06 -5.41
C ILE A 3 4.38 -39.07 -6.48
N GLU A 4 3.23 -39.30 -7.11
CA GLU A 4 2.61 -38.38 -8.06
C GLU A 4 1.55 -37.55 -7.35
N ILE A 5 1.66 -36.22 -7.45
CA ILE A 5 0.74 -35.26 -6.87
C ILE A 5 0.09 -34.47 -7.99
N THR A 6 -1.21 -34.65 -8.19
CA THR A 6 -1.98 -33.83 -9.12
C THR A 6 -2.44 -32.56 -8.41
N TYR A 7 -2.30 -31.41 -9.07
CA TYR A 7 -2.68 -30.13 -8.51
C TYR A 7 -3.39 -29.24 -9.52
N GLU A 8 -4.24 -28.37 -9.02
CA GLU A 8 -5.05 -27.46 -9.82
C GLU A 8 -5.11 -26.07 -9.17
N SER A 9 -5.05 -25.03 -9.99
CA SER A 9 -5.23 -23.64 -9.56
C SER A 9 -4.27 -23.15 -8.46
N SER A 10 -3.04 -23.68 -8.41
CA SER A 10 -2.00 -23.27 -7.47
C SER A 10 -1.44 -21.88 -7.81
N TRP A 11 -1.38 -20.96 -6.85
CA TRP A 11 -0.83 -19.63 -7.07
C TRP A 11 0.70 -19.64 -6.99
N ARG A 12 1.35 -19.04 -8.00
CA ARG A 12 2.81 -18.98 -8.15
C ARG A 12 3.38 -17.60 -7.80
N ASN A 13 2.75 -16.88 -6.87
CA ASN A 13 3.21 -15.55 -6.44
C ASN A 13 3.20 -15.37 -4.91
N SER A 14 4.13 -14.55 -4.42
CA SER A 14 4.15 -14.06 -3.03
C SER A 14 3.91 -12.57 -2.95
N PHE A 15 3.34 -12.15 -1.82
CA PHE A 15 2.91 -10.77 -1.55
C PHE A 15 3.36 -10.30 -0.16
N LEU A 16 4.25 -11.06 0.48
CA LEU A 16 4.76 -10.83 1.83
C LEU A 16 6.29 -10.78 1.77
N THR A 17 6.88 -9.89 2.56
CA THR A 17 8.33 -9.85 2.79
C THR A 17 8.80 -10.93 3.77
N GLY A 18 10.11 -11.09 3.91
CA GLY A 18 10.75 -12.05 4.82
C GLY A 18 10.62 -13.50 4.37
N SER A 19 10.94 -14.43 5.26
CA SER A 19 10.92 -15.87 4.94
C SER A 19 9.75 -16.61 5.60
N ASN A 20 9.34 -17.73 5.03
CA ASN A 20 8.46 -18.70 5.70
C ASN A 20 9.25 -19.83 6.39
N ASN A 21 10.59 -19.81 6.27
CA ASN A 21 11.50 -20.78 6.88
C ASN A 21 12.06 -20.29 8.22
N GLU A 22 11.42 -19.30 8.84
CA GLU A 22 11.81 -18.73 10.13
C GLU A 22 10.56 -18.36 10.96
N ALA A 23 10.78 -18.00 12.22
CA ALA A 23 9.70 -17.56 13.10
C ALA A 23 9.02 -16.30 12.55
N VAL A 24 7.68 -16.28 12.57
CA VAL A 24 6.93 -15.12 12.08
C VAL A 24 7.10 -13.96 13.07
N PRO A 25 7.45 -12.74 12.61
CA PRO A 25 7.58 -11.59 13.50
C PRO A 25 6.30 -11.30 14.29
N LYS A 26 6.42 -10.70 15.49
CA LYS A 26 5.27 -10.37 16.36
C LYS A 26 4.19 -9.53 15.67
N LYS A 27 4.60 -8.62 14.77
CA LYS A 27 3.69 -7.75 13.99
C LYS A 27 3.22 -8.37 12.67
N GLY A 28 3.53 -9.65 12.43
CA GLY A 28 3.33 -10.31 11.15
C GLY A 28 4.36 -9.91 10.09
N ARG A 29 4.21 -10.47 8.89
CA ARG A 29 5.02 -10.13 7.71
C ARG A 29 4.41 -8.94 6.97
N VAL A 30 5.26 -8.10 6.36
CA VAL A 30 4.80 -6.89 5.68
C VAL A 30 4.15 -7.27 4.34
N PHE A 31 2.93 -6.75 4.10
CA PHE A 31 2.23 -6.91 2.85
C PHE A 31 2.75 -5.93 1.79
N ILE A 32 3.20 -6.47 0.65
CA ILE A 32 3.80 -5.73 -0.47
C ILE A 32 3.02 -5.91 -1.78
N GLY A 33 1.77 -6.39 -1.71
CA GLY A 33 0.91 -6.60 -2.87
C GLY A 33 0.11 -5.38 -3.34
N SER A 34 0.36 -4.18 -2.80
CA SER A 34 -0.34 -2.97 -3.26
C SER A 34 0.23 -2.48 -4.60
N MET A 35 -0.61 -1.86 -5.44
CA MET A 35 -0.16 -1.37 -6.76
C MET A 35 1.03 -0.39 -6.67
N THR A 36 1.10 0.41 -5.60
CA THR A 36 2.24 1.31 -5.34
C THR A 36 3.47 0.55 -4.89
N ALA A 37 3.33 -0.47 -4.04
CA ALA A 37 4.45 -1.31 -3.62
C ALA A 37 5.03 -2.13 -4.79
N LEU A 38 4.17 -2.69 -5.65
CA LEU A 38 4.59 -3.45 -6.83
C LEU A 38 5.41 -2.61 -7.82
N LYS A 39 5.13 -1.31 -7.93
CA LYS A 39 5.87 -0.39 -8.80
C LYS A 39 7.22 0.07 -8.23
N LYS A 40 7.52 -0.22 -6.97
CA LYS A 40 8.81 0.14 -6.38
C LYS A 40 9.92 -0.67 -7.05
N LYS A 41 10.95 0.03 -7.51
CA LYS A 41 12.17 -0.57 -8.03
C LYS A 41 13.25 -0.55 -6.95
N GLU A 42 13.91 -1.68 -6.79
CA GLU A 42 15.14 -1.83 -6.00
C GLU A 42 16.21 -2.34 -6.98
N GLU A 43 17.34 -1.63 -7.07
CA GLU A 43 18.42 -1.95 -8.01
C GLU A 43 17.94 -2.11 -9.47
N GLY A 44 16.98 -1.26 -9.88
CA GLY A 44 16.40 -1.28 -11.23
C GLY A 44 15.36 -2.38 -11.49
N ARG A 45 15.09 -3.27 -10.53
CA ARG A 45 14.15 -4.40 -10.66
C ARG A 45 12.89 -4.20 -9.81
N PHE A 46 11.76 -4.73 -10.25
CA PHE A 46 10.51 -4.74 -9.48
C PHE A 46 10.52 -5.83 -8.40
N GLY A 47 11.36 -5.65 -7.37
CA GLY A 47 11.60 -6.65 -6.32
C GLY A 47 10.35 -7.13 -5.57
N ASN A 48 9.28 -6.33 -5.56
CA ASN A 48 8.02 -6.67 -4.88
C ASN A 48 7.06 -7.53 -5.72
N PHE A 49 7.28 -7.67 -7.03
CA PHE A 49 6.52 -8.60 -7.86
C PHE A 49 7.18 -9.98 -7.83
N ILE A 50 6.81 -10.79 -6.83
CA ILE A 50 7.51 -12.05 -6.55
C ILE A 50 6.78 -13.21 -7.23
N LYS A 51 7.45 -13.87 -8.17
CA LYS A 51 7.03 -15.16 -8.74
C LYS A 51 7.79 -16.30 -8.05
N HIS A 52 7.12 -17.42 -7.82
CA HIS A 52 7.69 -18.61 -7.21
C HIS A 52 7.37 -19.86 -8.03
N ASP A 53 8.40 -20.66 -8.24
CA ASP A 53 8.26 -22.03 -8.71
C ASP A 53 8.25 -23.01 -7.52
N ILE A 54 7.96 -24.28 -7.80
CA ILE A 54 8.10 -25.33 -6.79
C ILE A 54 9.58 -25.49 -6.46
N THR A 55 9.90 -25.41 -5.18
CA THR A 55 11.26 -25.59 -4.67
C THR A 55 11.34 -26.86 -3.84
N HIS A 56 12.56 -27.27 -3.51
CA HIS A 56 12.78 -28.38 -2.59
C HIS A 56 12.07 -28.17 -1.24
N ASN A 57 12.05 -26.95 -0.70
CA ASN A 57 11.27 -26.62 0.51
C ASN A 57 9.76 -26.86 0.33
N THR A 58 9.21 -26.56 -0.84
CA THR A 58 7.80 -26.84 -1.14
C THR A 58 7.53 -28.34 -1.07
N VAL A 59 8.40 -29.15 -1.69
CA VAL A 59 8.28 -30.62 -1.71
C VAL A 59 8.42 -31.22 -0.31
N MET A 60 9.43 -30.80 0.45
CA MET A 60 9.63 -31.28 1.81
C MET A 60 8.49 -30.89 2.75
N GLY A 61 7.90 -29.69 2.55
CA GLY A 61 6.69 -29.30 3.26
C GLY A 61 5.51 -30.23 2.99
N ILE A 62 5.36 -30.70 1.75
CA ILE A 62 4.32 -31.67 1.38
C ILE A 62 4.61 -33.03 2.01
N LEU A 63 5.84 -33.55 1.91
CA LEU A 63 6.18 -34.86 2.47
C LEU A 63 5.94 -34.89 3.99
N ASN A 64 6.32 -33.83 4.71
CA ASN A 64 6.00 -33.66 6.13
C ASN A 64 4.48 -33.60 6.38
N ARG A 65 3.74 -32.86 5.54
CA ARG A 65 2.29 -32.77 5.64
C ARG A 65 1.61 -34.12 5.41
N LEU A 66 2.10 -34.94 4.48
CA LEU A 66 1.56 -36.26 4.13
C LEU A 66 1.73 -37.29 5.25
N ILE A 67 2.81 -37.22 6.03
CA ILE A 67 2.98 -38.05 7.24
C ILE A 67 2.30 -37.46 8.49
N GLY A 68 1.55 -36.36 8.32
CA GLY A 68 0.75 -35.77 9.40
C GLY A 68 1.47 -34.75 10.29
N ASP A 69 2.68 -34.29 9.96
CA ASP A 69 3.36 -33.27 10.76
C ASP A 69 2.57 -31.95 10.74
N GLN A 70 2.24 -31.43 11.93
CA GLN A 70 1.48 -30.20 12.13
C GLN A 70 2.39 -28.97 12.34
N ARG A 71 3.70 -29.18 12.49
CA ARG A 71 4.67 -28.11 12.68
C ARG A 71 4.99 -27.44 11.34
N LYS A 72 5.52 -26.22 11.38
CA LYS A 72 6.10 -25.61 10.18
C LYS A 72 7.37 -26.37 9.78
N LEU A 73 7.63 -26.44 8.47
CA LEU A 73 8.80 -27.16 7.94
C LEU A 73 10.12 -26.77 8.63
N TYR A 74 10.36 -25.49 8.90
CA TYR A 74 11.58 -25.06 9.58
C TYR A 74 11.70 -25.61 11.01
N GLN A 75 10.57 -25.77 11.71
CA GLN A 75 10.53 -26.35 13.05
C GLN A 75 10.74 -27.87 12.98
N ALA A 76 10.17 -28.52 11.97
CA ALA A 76 10.38 -29.95 11.74
C ALA A 76 11.86 -30.26 11.50
N ARG A 77 12.55 -29.48 10.66
CA ARG A 77 14.00 -29.61 10.39
C ARG A 77 14.89 -29.36 11.62
N GLN A 78 14.43 -28.56 12.58
CA GLN A 78 15.15 -28.30 13.83
C GLN A 78 14.95 -29.40 14.89
N SER A 79 14.05 -30.35 14.64
CA SER A 79 13.75 -31.44 15.54
C SER A 79 14.87 -32.49 15.54
N ALA A 80 15.33 -32.90 16.73
CA ALA A 80 16.32 -33.99 16.84
C ALA A 80 15.84 -35.32 16.24
N ARG A 81 14.53 -35.51 16.12
CA ARG A 81 13.89 -36.68 15.50
C ARG A 81 13.19 -36.33 14.18
N TYR A 82 13.83 -35.51 13.35
CA TYR A 82 13.27 -35.16 12.03
C TYR A 82 13.29 -36.38 11.11
N TYR A 83 12.10 -36.92 10.79
CA TYR A 83 11.97 -38.17 10.04
C TYR A 83 12.69 -38.17 8.68
N PHE A 84 12.64 -37.04 7.98
CA PHE A 84 13.25 -36.92 6.65
C PHE A 84 14.72 -36.48 6.67
N ALA A 85 15.40 -36.43 7.83
CA ALA A 85 16.78 -35.93 7.91
C ALA A 85 17.73 -36.63 6.91
N ASP A 86 17.66 -37.96 6.86
CA ASP A 86 18.53 -38.77 6.00
C ASP A 86 17.94 -39.00 4.59
N ILE A 87 16.66 -38.70 4.40
CA ILE A 87 15.93 -38.90 3.13
C ILE A 87 15.97 -37.63 2.28
N GLU A 88 15.90 -36.44 2.91
CA GLU A 88 15.82 -35.14 2.24
C GLU A 88 16.89 -34.94 1.15
N PRO A 89 18.16 -35.33 1.34
CA PRO A 89 19.18 -35.22 0.29
C PRO A 89 18.91 -36.05 -0.98
N THR A 90 18.13 -37.13 -0.86
CA THR A 90 17.83 -38.06 -1.97
C THR A 90 16.51 -37.73 -2.68
N VAL A 91 15.82 -36.66 -2.26
CA VAL A 91 14.55 -36.24 -2.85
C VAL A 91 14.78 -35.39 -4.10
N HIS A 92 14.33 -35.92 -5.23
CA HIS A 92 14.26 -35.21 -6.51
C HIS A 92 12.81 -35.00 -6.93
N PHE A 93 12.53 -33.96 -7.71
CA PHE A 93 11.18 -33.72 -8.19
C PHE A 93 11.15 -33.12 -9.59
N GLN A 94 10.04 -33.34 -10.28
CA GLN A 94 9.74 -32.76 -11.56
C GLN A 94 8.34 -32.13 -11.51
N ASP A 95 8.28 -30.81 -11.67
CA ASP A 95 7.02 -30.08 -11.84
C ASP A 95 6.65 -30.06 -13.32
N LYS A 96 5.52 -30.68 -13.69
CA LYS A 96 4.97 -30.66 -15.04
C LYS A 96 3.63 -29.92 -15.04
N PRO A 97 3.62 -28.59 -15.25
CA PRO A 97 2.39 -27.88 -15.57
C PRO A 97 1.75 -28.51 -16.82
N ALA A 98 0.43 -28.67 -16.84
CA ALA A 98 -0.29 -29.31 -17.95
C ALA A 98 0.10 -28.72 -19.33
N GLN A 99 0.42 -29.58 -20.30
CA GLN A 99 1.09 -29.21 -21.55
C GLN A 99 0.38 -28.17 -22.42
N ARG A 100 -0.96 -28.01 -22.32
CA ARG A 100 -1.71 -27.04 -23.14
C ARG A 100 -2.25 -25.82 -22.39
N ASN A 101 -2.40 -25.86 -21.07
CA ASN A 101 -3.03 -24.79 -20.27
C ASN A 101 -2.55 -24.78 -18.79
N GLY A 102 -1.40 -25.39 -18.51
CA GLY A 102 -0.93 -25.62 -17.15
C GLY A 102 -0.43 -24.37 -16.44
N LEU A 103 -0.18 -23.28 -17.17
CA LEU A 103 0.14 -21.97 -16.62
C LEU A 103 -0.82 -20.95 -17.21
N THR A 104 -1.56 -20.27 -16.34
CA THR A 104 -2.46 -19.18 -16.72
C THR A 104 -2.06 -17.89 -16.01
N GLN A 105 -2.35 -16.76 -16.66
CA GLN A 105 -2.17 -15.43 -16.08
C GLN A 105 -3.54 -14.83 -15.81
N GLU A 106 -3.78 -14.39 -14.58
CA GLU A 106 -5.06 -13.81 -14.20
C GLU A 106 -4.90 -12.60 -13.29
N ILE A 107 -5.81 -11.64 -13.45
CA ILE A 107 -5.92 -10.52 -12.51
C ILE A 107 -6.76 -11.00 -11.33
N VAL A 108 -6.14 -11.02 -10.15
CA VAL A 108 -6.84 -11.35 -8.91
C VAL A 108 -6.92 -10.10 -8.04
N TYR A 109 -8.10 -9.85 -7.47
CA TYR A 109 -8.26 -8.82 -6.46
C TYR A 109 -7.73 -9.31 -5.11
N LEU A 110 -6.61 -8.76 -4.66
CA LEU A 110 -6.02 -9.06 -3.36
C LEU A 110 -6.57 -8.12 -2.30
N ARG A 111 -6.87 -8.67 -1.12
CA ARG A 111 -7.21 -7.87 0.05
C ARG A 111 -5.95 -7.19 0.61
N ASN A 112 -6.09 -5.91 0.93
CA ASN A 112 -5.06 -5.15 1.62
C ASN A 112 -5.41 -5.09 3.11
N VAL A 113 -4.59 -5.75 3.93
CA VAL A 113 -4.78 -5.84 5.39
C VAL A 113 -4.00 -4.80 6.19
N THR A 114 -3.29 -3.89 5.52
CA THR A 114 -2.48 -2.84 6.19
C THR A 114 -3.31 -1.73 6.84
N GLY A 115 -4.61 -1.62 6.50
CA GLY A 115 -5.46 -0.53 6.96
C GLY A 115 -5.18 0.82 6.30
N SER A 116 -4.47 0.85 5.17
CA SER A 116 -4.22 2.08 4.43
C SER A 116 -5.52 2.75 3.99
N THR A 117 -5.55 4.08 4.03
CA THR A 117 -6.71 4.89 3.63
C THR A 117 -6.53 5.45 2.23
N ASP A 118 -7.63 5.57 1.49
CA ASP A 118 -7.69 6.21 0.19
C ASP A 118 -7.29 7.70 0.31
N GLN A 119 -6.57 8.22 -0.67
CA GLN A 119 -6.09 9.61 -0.64
C GLN A 119 -7.13 10.61 -1.14
N GLN A 120 -8.09 10.16 -1.95
CA GLN A 120 -9.03 10.99 -2.71
C GLN A 120 -10.48 10.80 -2.27
N SER A 121 -10.77 9.74 -1.51
CA SER A 121 -12.12 9.36 -1.10
C SER A 121 -12.38 9.58 0.40
N PHE A 122 -13.65 9.73 0.76
CA PHE A 122 -14.13 9.83 2.14
C PHE A 122 -15.36 8.92 2.36
N THR A 123 -15.86 8.84 3.58
CA THR A 123 -17.09 8.08 3.90
C THR A 123 -18.05 8.92 4.74
N GLY A 124 -19.33 8.56 4.74
CA GLY A 124 -20.36 9.28 5.48
C GLY A 124 -20.83 10.56 4.78
N MET A 125 -21.53 11.41 5.54
CA MET A 125 -22.12 12.65 5.06
C MET A 125 -21.17 13.82 5.28
N ILE A 126 -21.26 14.84 4.42
CA ILE A 126 -20.47 16.07 4.50
C ILE A 126 -21.06 16.98 5.58
N ARG A 127 -20.20 17.54 6.44
CA ARG A 127 -20.57 18.47 7.52
C ARG A 127 -20.55 19.91 7.02
N ALA A 128 -21.47 20.29 6.13
CA ALA A 128 -21.56 21.65 5.59
C ALA A 128 -21.78 22.71 6.69
N ASN A 129 -22.43 22.34 7.79
CA ASN A 129 -22.72 23.24 8.92
C ASN A 129 -21.61 23.25 10.00
N ASP A 130 -20.43 22.66 9.75
CA ASP A 130 -19.32 22.72 10.72
C ASP A 130 -18.99 24.20 11.02
N PRO A 131 -18.76 24.59 12.30
CA PRO A 131 -18.62 26.00 12.67
C PRO A 131 -17.56 26.79 11.88
N ILE A 132 -16.50 26.16 11.39
CA ILE A 132 -15.49 26.83 10.54
C ILE A 132 -16.07 27.35 9.21
N PHE A 133 -17.22 26.83 8.77
CA PHE A 133 -17.93 27.24 7.56
C PHE A 133 -19.15 28.13 7.83
N SER A 134 -19.75 28.02 9.02
CA SER A 134 -20.99 28.74 9.38
C SER A 134 -20.80 29.95 10.31
N SER A 135 -19.61 30.15 10.89
CA SER A 135 -19.31 31.29 11.76
C SER A 135 -19.14 32.61 11.00
N ASN A 136 -19.26 33.74 11.70
CA ASN A 136 -19.10 35.09 11.14
C ASN A 136 -17.73 35.34 10.48
N TYR A 137 -16.66 34.72 10.98
CA TYR A 137 -15.32 34.84 10.39
C TYR A 137 -15.12 33.99 9.12
N SER A 138 -16.04 33.05 8.82
CA SER A 138 -15.84 32.00 7.80
C SER A 138 -15.48 32.56 6.42
N ALA A 139 -16.23 33.57 5.98
CA ALA A 139 -16.01 34.19 4.68
C ALA A 139 -14.63 34.88 4.58
N GLU A 140 -14.25 35.67 5.60
CA GLU A 140 -12.94 36.34 5.66
C GLU A 140 -11.77 35.35 5.79
N PHE A 141 -11.99 34.22 6.46
CA PHE A 141 -10.97 33.21 6.65
C PHE A 141 -10.70 32.43 5.36
N TRP A 142 -11.73 31.82 4.78
CA TRP A 142 -11.59 31.02 3.57
C TRP A 142 -11.38 31.86 2.30
N GLY A 143 -11.80 33.13 2.32
CA GLY A 143 -11.59 34.10 1.25
C GLY A 143 -10.14 34.29 0.82
N VAL A 144 -9.18 33.99 1.70
CA VAL A 144 -7.74 34.00 1.36
C VAL A 144 -7.43 33.08 0.19
N LEU A 145 -8.10 31.92 0.10
CA LEU A 145 -7.88 30.97 -0.97
C LEU A 145 -8.33 31.50 -2.33
N ASP A 146 -9.26 32.45 -2.36
CA ASP A 146 -9.81 33.04 -3.58
C ASP A 146 -9.04 34.26 -4.10
N LEU A 147 -8.08 34.78 -3.34
CA LEU A 147 -7.22 35.86 -3.80
C LEU A 147 -6.44 35.43 -5.05
N GLU A 148 -6.22 36.36 -5.98
CA GLU A 148 -5.21 36.21 -7.01
C GLU A 148 -3.81 36.40 -6.41
N LEU A 149 -2.76 35.96 -7.12
CA LEU A 149 -1.40 35.98 -6.58
C LEU A 149 -0.94 37.38 -6.13
N ASP A 150 -1.18 38.41 -6.95
CA ASP A 150 -0.80 39.79 -6.61
C ASP A 150 -1.49 40.28 -5.32
N LYS A 151 -2.76 39.91 -5.14
CA LYS A 151 -3.54 40.22 -3.93
C LYS A 151 -3.13 39.37 -2.74
N LEU A 152 -2.70 38.13 -2.97
CA LEU A 152 -2.13 37.28 -1.94
C LEU A 152 -0.82 37.87 -1.41
N TYR A 153 0.06 38.37 -2.29
CA TYR A 153 1.31 39.01 -1.88
C TYR A 153 1.06 40.26 -1.05
N GLN A 154 0.14 41.12 -1.50
CA GLN A 154 -0.31 42.29 -0.72
C GLN A 154 -0.87 41.87 0.64
N PHE A 155 -1.74 40.85 0.67
CA PHE A 155 -2.30 40.32 1.91
C PHE A 155 -1.21 39.85 2.89
N ILE A 156 -0.19 39.13 2.40
CA ILE A 156 0.91 38.63 3.22
C ILE A 156 1.74 39.79 3.77
N ALA A 157 2.13 40.73 2.92
CA ALA A 157 3.03 41.83 3.27
C ALA A 157 2.36 42.91 4.14
N GLU A 158 1.06 43.16 3.97
CA GLU A 158 0.36 44.25 4.67
C GLU A 158 -0.56 43.73 5.79
N PRO A 159 -0.23 44.00 7.08
CA PRO A 159 -1.05 43.54 8.22
C PRO A 159 -2.48 44.09 8.26
N LYS A 160 -2.73 45.22 7.57
CA LYS A 160 -4.04 45.88 7.54
C LYS A 160 -4.93 45.42 6.38
N PHE A 161 -4.43 44.59 5.47
CA PHE A 161 -5.21 44.08 4.35
C PHE A 161 -6.41 43.27 4.87
N LYS A 162 -7.60 43.61 4.41
CA LYS A 162 -8.84 42.91 4.76
C LYS A 162 -9.35 42.09 3.58
N VAL A 163 -9.63 40.82 3.84
CA VAL A 163 -10.26 39.94 2.87
C VAL A 163 -11.76 40.20 2.89
N THR A 164 -12.28 40.83 1.85
CA THR A 164 -13.72 41.10 1.70
C THR A 164 -14.33 40.14 0.70
N THR A 165 -15.19 39.23 1.18
CA THR A 165 -15.96 38.33 0.33
C THR A 165 -17.31 38.02 0.96
N THR A 166 -18.34 37.87 0.11
CA THR A 166 -19.68 37.41 0.50
C THR A 166 -19.92 35.95 0.13
N ARG A 167 -18.90 35.28 -0.43
CA ARG A 167 -18.98 33.87 -0.82
C ARG A 167 -19.15 32.99 0.42
N LYS A 168 -20.09 32.04 0.34
CA LYS A 168 -20.21 30.96 1.31
C LYS A 168 -19.28 29.82 0.95
N TYR A 169 -18.60 29.29 1.97
CA TYR A 169 -17.70 28.16 1.82
C TYR A 169 -18.31 26.93 2.47
N GLU A 170 -18.01 25.78 1.88
CA GLU A 170 -18.33 24.47 2.39
C GLU A 170 -17.16 23.52 2.09
N PRO A 171 -17.09 22.32 2.71
CA PRO A 171 -15.94 21.43 2.55
C PRO A 171 -15.57 21.14 1.10
N LEU A 172 -16.55 20.92 0.21
CA LEU A 172 -16.29 20.62 -1.21
C LEU A 172 -15.72 21.81 -1.96
N VAL A 173 -16.28 23.00 -1.75
CA VAL A 173 -15.77 24.24 -2.37
C VAL A 173 -14.33 24.51 -1.96
N VAL A 174 -14.01 24.34 -0.67
CA VAL A 174 -12.64 24.56 -0.18
C VAL A 174 -11.67 23.53 -0.73
N ILE A 175 -12.04 22.25 -0.74
CA ILE A 175 -11.13 21.21 -1.23
C ILE A 175 -10.90 21.31 -2.74
N GLU A 176 -11.93 21.63 -3.53
CA GLU A 176 -11.80 21.89 -4.97
C GLU A 176 -10.88 23.08 -5.25
N LYS A 177 -11.00 24.14 -4.45
CA LYS A 177 -10.10 25.30 -4.56
C LYS A 177 -8.66 24.94 -4.26
N LEU A 178 -8.40 24.17 -3.19
CA LEU A 178 -7.06 23.68 -2.84
C LEU A 178 -6.48 22.78 -3.94
N GLU A 179 -7.29 21.92 -4.57
CA GLU A 179 -6.87 21.10 -5.71
C GLU A 179 -6.57 21.93 -6.96
N ALA A 180 -7.31 23.00 -7.21
CA ALA A 180 -7.00 23.94 -8.28
C ALA A 180 -5.67 24.66 -8.02
N LEU A 181 -5.45 25.14 -6.80
CA LEU A 181 -4.20 25.79 -6.38
C LEU A 181 -3.00 24.84 -6.46
N GLN A 182 -3.18 23.55 -6.17
CA GLN A 182 -2.14 22.53 -6.30
C GLN A 182 -1.63 22.34 -7.74
N LYS A 183 -2.47 22.64 -8.74
CA LYS A 183 -2.13 22.49 -10.16
C LYS A 183 -1.43 23.71 -10.75
N LEU A 184 -1.30 24.80 -9.99
CA LEU A 184 -0.57 25.99 -10.45
C LEU A 184 0.91 25.67 -10.66
N ASN A 185 1.48 26.26 -11.70
CA ASN A 185 2.90 26.13 -11.99
C ASN A 185 3.74 26.79 -10.90
N ALA A 186 4.92 26.23 -10.66
CA ALA A 186 5.90 26.87 -9.78
C ALA A 186 6.38 28.20 -10.38
N ILE A 187 6.66 29.17 -9.51
CA ILE A 187 6.94 30.57 -9.88
C ILE A 187 8.40 30.90 -9.56
N VAL A 188 9.00 31.78 -10.35
CA VAL A 188 10.33 32.34 -10.08
C VAL A 188 10.29 33.15 -8.78
N VAL A 189 11.34 33.03 -7.97
CA VAL A 189 11.47 33.79 -6.73
C VAL A 189 12.09 35.14 -7.06
N GLU A 190 11.25 36.12 -7.37
CA GLU A 190 11.65 37.50 -7.63
C GLU A 190 10.53 38.48 -7.23
N GLY A 191 10.89 39.74 -6.97
CA GLY A 191 9.96 40.81 -6.65
C GLY A 191 9.03 40.46 -5.47
N ASP A 192 7.72 40.59 -5.68
CA ASP A 192 6.70 40.37 -4.66
C ASP A 192 6.70 38.93 -4.10
N THR A 193 7.13 37.95 -4.89
CA THR A 193 7.20 36.54 -4.44
C THR A 193 8.26 36.38 -3.35
N GLU A 194 9.43 37.01 -3.53
CA GLU A 194 10.52 36.97 -2.55
C GLU A 194 10.12 37.69 -1.26
N VAL A 195 9.50 38.87 -1.38
CA VAL A 195 8.98 39.64 -0.24
C VAL A 195 7.96 38.81 0.55
N ALA A 196 7.02 38.16 -0.13
CA ALA A 196 6.01 37.33 0.51
C ALA A 196 6.63 36.12 1.24
N ILE A 197 7.60 35.44 0.63
CA ILE A 197 8.32 34.31 1.26
C ILE A 197 9.07 34.78 2.51
N ASN A 198 9.78 35.90 2.43
CA ASN A 198 10.52 36.46 3.57
C ASN A 198 9.59 36.85 4.73
N ALA A 199 8.45 37.47 4.42
CA ALA A 199 7.43 37.81 5.42
C ALA A 199 6.86 36.55 6.09
N LEU A 200 6.51 35.52 5.31
CA LEU A 200 6.01 34.26 5.85
C LEU A 200 7.06 33.50 6.67
N THR A 201 8.32 33.52 6.24
CA THR A 201 9.43 32.85 6.94
C THR A 201 9.71 33.53 8.28
N THR A 202 9.68 34.86 8.30
CA THR A 202 9.78 35.64 9.55
C THR A 202 8.63 35.31 10.51
N TYR A 203 7.43 35.14 9.98
CA TYR A 203 6.23 34.90 10.80
C TYR A 203 6.07 33.44 11.28
N LEU A 204 6.31 32.46 10.41
CA LEU A 204 6.00 31.05 10.65
C LEU A 204 7.24 30.18 10.94
N GLY A 205 8.44 30.75 10.82
CA GLY A 205 9.72 30.06 10.90
C GLY A 205 10.15 29.44 9.57
N ASP A 206 11.18 28.59 9.64
CA ASP A 206 11.81 27.97 8.48
C ASP A 206 10.91 26.90 7.85
N ILE A 207 10.18 27.30 6.82
CA ILE A 207 9.28 26.45 6.03
C ILE A 207 9.82 26.44 4.61
N ASN A 208 10.00 25.24 4.06
CA ASN A 208 10.41 25.13 2.67
C ASN A 208 9.23 25.46 1.72
N TYR A 209 9.32 26.63 1.09
CA TYR A 209 8.39 27.13 0.07
C TYR A 209 8.80 26.75 -1.37
N LEU A 210 10.01 26.19 -1.54
CA LEU A 210 10.64 25.97 -2.84
C LEU A 210 10.62 24.49 -3.24
N ASN A 211 10.57 24.24 -4.55
CA ASN A 211 10.80 22.91 -5.11
C ASN A 211 12.31 22.65 -5.33
N ASN A 212 12.66 21.45 -5.80
CA ASN A 212 14.06 21.07 -6.06
C ASN A 212 14.79 21.93 -7.11
N LYS A 213 14.07 22.76 -7.86
CA LYS A 213 14.63 23.70 -8.85
C LYS A 213 14.74 25.13 -8.30
N GLY A 214 14.46 25.35 -7.01
CA GLY A 214 14.48 26.67 -6.38
C GLY A 214 13.26 27.55 -6.73
N LEU A 215 12.21 27.00 -7.32
CA LEU A 215 10.99 27.75 -7.67
C LEU A 215 9.96 27.69 -6.55
N ALA A 216 9.25 28.79 -6.31
CA ALA A 216 8.19 28.89 -5.32
C ALA A 216 6.97 28.05 -5.71
N ILE A 217 6.36 27.38 -4.72
CA ILE A 217 5.15 26.57 -4.90
C ILE A 217 3.93 27.40 -4.47
N PRO A 218 3.03 27.84 -5.37
CA PRO A 218 1.92 28.72 -4.98
C PRO A 218 1.06 28.17 -3.85
N LEU A 219 0.74 26.87 -3.88
CA LEU A 219 -0.06 26.21 -2.83
C LEU A 219 0.53 26.41 -1.43
N SER A 220 1.85 26.39 -1.27
CA SER A 220 2.48 26.55 0.05
C SER A 220 2.31 27.97 0.58
N LEU A 221 2.31 28.99 -0.30
CA LEU A 221 2.02 30.37 0.04
C LEU A 221 0.57 30.55 0.49
N TYR A 222 -0.42 30.04 -0.26
CA TYR A 222 -1.83 30.10 0.15
C TYR A 222 -2.09 29.38 1.47
N CYS A 223 -1.52 28.19 1.66
CA CYS A 223 -1.67 27.46 2.91
C CYS A 223 -1.05 28.21 4.09
N SER A 224 0.14 28.80 3.94
CA SER A 224 0.75 29.63 4.99
C SER A 224 -0.03 30.93 5.24
N ALA A 225 -0.58 31.54 4.20
CA ALA A 225 -1.44 32.71 4.30
C ALA A 225 -2.73 32.41 5.10
N LEU A 226 -3.30 31.20 4.99
CA LEU A 226 -4.40 30.79 5.87
C LEU A 226 -3.99 30.72 7.35
N TYR A 227 -2.78 30.25 7.66
CA TYR A 227 -2.27 30.26 9.03
C TYR A 227 -2.05 31.68 9.54
N LEU A 228 -1.57 32.59 8.69
CA LEU A 228 -1.48 34.01 9.00
C LEU A 228 -2.87 34.62 9.27
N GLN A 229 -3.86 34.30 8.44
CA GLN A 229 -5.24 34.77 8.61
C GLN A 229 -5.88 34.22 9.88
N LEU A 230 -5.61 32.95 10.22
CA LEU A 230 -6.08 32.32 11.45
C LEU A 230 -5.67 33.11 12.70
N ASP A 231 -4.43 33.61 12.72
CA ASP A 231 -3.91 34.42 13.82
C ASP A 231 -4.44 35.86 13.78
N ARG A 232 -4.47 36.48 12.59
CA ARG A 232 -5.02 37.84 12.42
C ARG A 232 -6.48 37.92 12.90
N LEU A 233 -7.32 36.96 12.50
CA LEU A 233 -8.72 36.90 12.89
C LEU A 233 -8.91 36.55 14.37
N SER A 234 -7.96 35.86 15.00
CA SER A 234 -8.03 35.53 16.44
C SER A 234 -8.01 36.74 17.37
N LYS A 235 -7.64 37.93 16.85
CA LYS A 235 -7.70 39.20 17.57
C LYS A 235 -9.12 39.76 17.68
N SER A 236 -10.02 39.34 16.79
CA SER A 236 -11.39 39.88 16.68
C SER A 236 -12.47 38.82 16.87
N TYR A 237 -12.15 37.55 16.67
CA TYR A 237 -13.09 36.44 16.68
C TYR A 237 -12.55 35.27 17.51
N ASP A 238 -13.46 34.46 18.05
CA ASP A 238 -13.08 33.15 18.58
C ASP A 238 -12.81 32.17 17.44
N MET A 239 -11.52 31.87 17.22
CA MET A 239 -11.05 30.92 16.21
C MET A 239 -10.91 29.49 16.74
N SER A 240 -11.40 29.19 17.96
CA SER A 240 -11.31 27.86 18.58
C SER A 240 -11.86 26.75 17.67
N SER A 241 -12.99 27.01 17.02
CA SER A 241 -13.65 26.04 16.14
C SER A 241 -12.94 25.83 14.79
N ALA A 242 -12.06 26.75 14.39
CA ALA A 242 -11.19 26.60 13.23
C ALA A 242 -9.94 25.75 13.50
N LYS A 243 -9.59 25.57 14.78
CA LYS A 243 -8.34 24.93 15.22
C LYS A 243 -8.60 23.48 15.63
N THR A 244 -7.64 22.62 15.32
CA THR A 244 -7.52 21.29 15.93
C THR A 244 -6.99 21.44 17.37
N ARG A 245 -7.02 20.35 18.15
CA ARG A 245 -6.45 20.33 19.52
C ARG A 245 -5.00 20.83 19.59
N ASN A 246 -4.23 20.66 18.52
CA ASN A 246 -2.83 21.09 18.44
C ASN A 246 -2.68 22.49 17.80
N GLY A 247 -3.77 23.24 17.63
CA GLY A 247 -3.76 24.61 17.07
C GLY A 247 -3.67 24.71 15.55
N GLY A 248 -3.51 23.60 14.82
CA GLY A 248 -3.44 23.59 13.35
C GLY A 248 -4.82 23.51 12.68
N ILE A 249 -4.86 23.69 11.36
CA ILE A 249 -6.08 23.60 10.54
C ILE A 249 -6.29 22.15 10.10
N GLY A 250 -7.49 21.60 10.26
CA GLY A 250 -7.79 20.20 9.92
C GLY A 250 -7.47 19.86 8.47
N GLY A 251 -6.47 19.00 8.25
CA GLY A 251 -6.05 18.55 6.92
C GLY A 251 -5.23 19.55 6.09
N ILE A 252 -4.91 20.73 6.63
CA ILE A 252 -4.11 21.77 5.95
C ILE A 252 -2.87 22.06 6.79
N SER A 253 -1.70 21.75 6.27
CA SER A 253 -0.41 22.15 6.83
C SER A 253 0.01 23.50 6.27
N LYS A 254 1.03 24.14 6.85
CA LYS A 254 1.59 25.40 6.31
C LYS A 254 2.18 25.26 4.89
N ARG A 255 2.48 24.03 4.42
CA ARG A 255 3.08 23.76 3.09
C ARG A 255 2.09 23.28 2.03
N GLY A 256 0.88 22.90 2.41
CA GLY A 256 -0.06 22.21 1.54
C GLY A 256 -1.12 21.46 2.33
N PHE A 257 -1.96 20.69 1.67
CA PHE A 257 -3.09 19.99 2.28
C PHE A 257 -3.05 18.48 2.04
N THR A 258 -3.78 17.73 2.84
CA THR A 258 -4.02 16.31 2.67
C THR A 258 -5.53 16.07 2.59
N LYS A 259 -6.04 15.81 1.38
CA LYS A 259 -7.48 15.70 1.11
C LYS A 259 -8.20 14.71 2.02
N LYS A 260 -7.68 13.50 2.18
CA LYS A 260 -8.27 12.50 3.09
C LYS A 260 -8.37 12.98 4.54
N ASP A 261 -7.45 13.82 5.01
CA ASP A 261 -7.42 14.31 6.39
C ASP A 261 -8.36 15.51 6.55
N PHE A 262 -8.45 16.36 5.53
CA PHE A 262 -9.43 17.45 5.47
C PHE A 262 -10.85 16.88 5.44
N MET A 263 -11.13 15.94 4.53
CA MET A 263 -12.45 15.35 4.40
C MET A 263 -12.84 14.54 5.64
N ASP A 264 -11.92 13.79 6.27
CA ASP A 264 -12.20 13.08 7.53
C ASP A 264 -12.62 14.03 8.66
N ARG A 265 -12.04 15.23 8.74
CA ARG A 265 -12.45 16.25 9.72
C ARG A 265 -13.87 16.76 9.46
N TYR A 266 -14.26 16.89 8.19
CA TYR A 266 -15.52 17.53 7.77
C TYR A 266 -16.53 16.54 7.18
N THR A 267 -16.41 15.25 7.53
CA THR A 267 -17.41 14.22 7.22
C THR A 267 -17.80 13.46 8.48
N THR A 268 -18.92 12.75 8.44
CA THR A 268 -19.40 11.98 9.60
C THR A 268 -18.76 10.59 9.71
N GLY A 269 -18.26 10.05 8.60
CA GLY A 269 -17.58 8.77 8.56
C GLY A 269 -16.09 8.87 8.85
N ARG A 270 -15.42 7.72 8.95
CA ARG A 270 -13.96 7.65 9.04
C ARG A 270 -13.33 7.72 7.65
N LYS A 271 -12.02 7.95 7.58
CA LYS A 271 -11.22 7.78 6.35
C LYS A 271 -11.58 6.50 5.61
N LYS A 272 -11.77 6.60 4.29
CA LYS A 272 -12.09 5.46 3.44
C LYS A 272 -10.94 4.45 3.43
N ILE A 273 -11.18 3.23 3.91
CA ILE A 273 -10.19 2.16 3.87
C ILE A 273 -10.03 1.64 2.43
N VAL A 274 -8.78 1.40 2.02
CA VAL A 274 -8.44 0.67 0.80
C VAL A 274 -8.52 -0.82 1.10
N TRP A 275 -9.61 -1.46 0.67
CA TRP A 275 -9.87 -2.87 0.95
C TRP A 275 -8.94 -3.83 0.22
N GLY A 276 -8.29 -3.37 -0.85
CA GLY A 276 -7.52 -4.21 -1.74
C GLY A 276 -7.26 -3.54 -3.07
N ASN A 277 -6.65 -4.29 -3.97
CA ASN A 277 -6.35 -3.87 -5.34
C ASN A 277 -6.19 -5.10 -6.24
N PRO A 278 -6.36 -4.95 -7.57
CA PRO A 278 -5.92 -5.96 -8.51
C PRO A 278 -4.41 -6.19 -8.38
N TYR A 279 -3.97 -7.44 -8.43
CA TYR A 279 -2.56 -7.81 -8.51
C TYR A 279 -2.09 -7.70 -9.96
N ILE A 280 -1.59 -6.51 -10.30
CA ILE A 280 -1.15 -6.17 -11.65
C ILE A 280 0.03 -5.21 -11.57
N LEU A 281 1.07 -5.49 -12.35
CA LEU A 281 2.21 -4.61 -12.55
C LEU A 281 2.22 -4.18 -14.02
N LYS A 282 2.10 -2.87 -14.26
CA LYS A 282 2.27 -2.27 -15.58
C LYS A 282 3.57 -1.48 -15.62
N GLU A 283 4.42 -1.77 -16.58
CA GLU A 283 5.69 -1.08 -16.79
C GLU A 283 5.91 -0.76 -18.27
N ARG A 284 6.70 0.26 -18.57
CA ARG A 284 7.15 0.54 -19.94
C ARG A 284 8.59 0.07 -20.09
N ARG A 285 8.84 -0.79 -21.08
CA ARG A 285 10.18 -1.30 -21.42
C ARG A 285 10.57 -0.78 -22.80
N ALA A 286 11.83 -0.36 -22.92
CA ALA A 286 12.38 0.09 -24.20
C ALA A 286 12.29 -1.05 -25.23
N GLY A 287 11.75 -0.78 -26.41
CA GLY A 287 11.55 -1.78 -27.47
C GLY A 287 10.26 -2.61 -27.36
N GLU A 288 9.72 -2.85 -26.16
CA GLU A 288 8.53 -3.69 -25.95
C GLU A 288 7.24 -2.89 -25.69
N GLY A 289 7.35 -1.60 -25.34
CA GLY A 289 6.19 -0.78 -25.00
C GLY A 289 5.65 -1.06 -23.59
N GLU A 290 4.32 -1.06 -23.41
CA GLU A 290 3.68 -1.38 -22.12
C GLU A 290 3.62 -2.89 -21.91
N VAL A 291 4.29 -3.36 -20.86
CA VAL A 291 4.27 -4.76 -20.42
C VAL A 291 3.41 -4.88 -19.16
N VAL A 292 2.51 -5.86 -19.17
CA VAL A 292 1.58 -6.14 -18.07
C VAL A 292 1.89 -7.50 -17.47
N SER A 293 2.23 -7.51 -16.17
CA SER A 293 2.48 -8.72 -15.39
C SER A 293 1.34 -8.97 -14.40
N MET A 294 0.88 -10.22 -14.32
CA MET A 294 -0.31 -10.65 -13.58
C MET A 294 0.01 -11.84 -12.66
N LEU A 295 -0.96 -12.28 -11.85
CA LEU A 295 -0.78 -13.48 -11.04
C LEU A 295 -0.66 -14.71 -11.95
N THR A 296 0.37 -15.52 -11.71
CA THR A 296 0.53 -16.80 -12.38
C THR A 296 -0.17 -17.89 -11.58
N LYS A 297 -1.06 -18.64 -12.22
CA LYS A 297 -1.72 -19.81 -11.68
C LYS A 297 -1.24 -21.05 -12.43
N ALA A 298 -1.06 -22.15 -11.71
CA ALA A 298 -0.59 -23.40 -12.28
C ALA A 298 -1.51 -24.58 -11.97
N SER A 299 -1.70 -25.46 -12.94
CA SER A 299 -2.35 -26.76 -12.82
C SER A 299 -1.51 -27.82 -13.53
N GLY A 300 -1.38 -29.00 -12.96
CA GLY A 300 -0.53 -30.06 -13.52
C GLY A 300 -0.23 -31.18 -12.54
N THR A 301 0.92 -31.82 -12.73
CA THR A 301 1.38 -32.93 -11.90
C THR A 301 2.79 -32.66 -11.42
N LEU A 302 3.01 -32.84 -10.12
CA LEU A 302 4.31 -32.85 -9.48
C LEU A 302 4.69 -34.32 -9.22
N THR A 303 5.77 -34.78 -9.84
CA THR A 303 6.34 -36.10 -9.57
C THR A 303 7.49 -35.96 -8.59
N VAL A 304 7.40 -36.60 -7.43
CA VAL A 304 8.46 -36.63 -6.40
C VAL A 304 9.08 -38.01 -6.40
N ASN A 305 10.40 -38.08 -6.54
CA ASN A 305 11.17 -39.32 -6.51
C ASN A 305 12.05 -39.31 -5.25
N LEU A 306 12.01 -40.41 -4.51
CA LEU A 306 12.83 -40.65 -3.34
C LEU A 306 13.68 -41.89 -3.61
N ASP A 307 14.99 -41.71 -3.64
CA ASP A 307 15.95 -42.81 -3.74
C ASP A 307 16.17 -43.41 -2.35
N ILE A 308 15.35 -44.41 -2.03
CA ILE A 308 15.29 -45.11 -0.75
C ILE A 308 14.99 -46.59 -0.99
N SER A 309 15.37 -47.45 -0.05
CA SER A 309 15.14 -48.90 -0.16
C SER A 309 13.64 -49.25 -0.20
N PRO A 310 13.26 -50.41 -0.78
CA PRO A 310 11.88 -50.89 -0.78
C PRO A 310 11.26 -50.97 0.62
N GLU A 311 12.03 -51.35 1.64
CA GLU A 311 11.57 -51.42 3.03
C GLU A 311 11.22 -50.01 3.54
N LYS A 312 12.08 -49.02 3.29
CA LYS A 312 11.85 -47.64 3.70
C LYS A 312 10.68 -47.00 2.94
N ALA A 313 10.51 -47.35 1.67
CA ALA A 313 9.39 -46.94 0.85
C ALA A 313 8.05 -47.49 1.37
N ASN A 314 8.01 -48.77 1.76
CA ASN A 314 6.85 -49.38 2.41
C ASN A 314 6.54 -48.73 3.77
N GLU A 315 7.55 -48.45 4.58
CA GLU A 315 7.39 -47.72 5.85
C GLU A 315 6.76 -46.34 5.63
N LEU A 316 7.31 -45.55 4.70
CA LEU A 316 6.79 -44.23 4.37
C LEU A 316 5.35 -44.29 3.85
N LYS A 317 5.03 -45.24 2.96
CA LYS A 317 3.66 -45.46 2.50
C LYS A 317 2.71 -45.75 3.66
N GLY A 318 3.10 -46.64 4.58
CA GLY A 318 2.31 -46.95 5.77
C GLY A 318 2.10 -45.74 6.69
N LEU A 319 3.10 -44.85 6.82
CA LEU A 319 2.95 -43.60 7.57
C LEU A 319 1.94 -42.65 6.91
N ILE A 320 1.97 -42.52 5.57
CA ILE A 320 1.02 -41.69 4.82
C ILE A 320 -0.41 -42.21 4.97
N GLU A 321 -0.61 -43.52 4.82
CA GLU A 321 -1.93 -44.16 4.97
C GLU A 321 -2.49 -43.99 6.39
N LYS A 322 -1.65 -44.16 7.42
CA LYS A 322 -2.04 -43.94 8.82
C LYS A 322 -2.34 -42.48 9.14
N ALA A 323 -1.65 -41.53 8.50
CA ALA A 323 -1.89 -40.11 8.69
C ALA A 323 -3.20 -39.64 8.02
N GLY A 324 -3.68 -40.35 7.00
CA GLY A 324 -5.01 -40.12 6.40
C GLY A 324 -5.18 -38.76 5.70
N VAL A 325 -4.09 -38.19 5.16
CA VAL A 325 -4.10 -36.86 4.54
C VAL A 325 -4.55 -36.97 3.08
N SER A 326 -5.73 -36.42 2.77
CA SER A 326 -6.39 -36.64 1.47
C SER A 326 -6.26 -35.48 0.48
N ALA A 327 -6.48 -34.23 0.92
CA ALA A 327 -6.40 -33.04 0.08
C ALA A 327 -5.66 -31.90 0.78
N PHE A 328 -4.85 -31.15 0.02
CA PHE A 328 -4.03 -30.05 0.52
C PHE A 328 -3.78 -29.00 -0.56
N TYR A 329 -3.11 -27.91 -0.19
CA TYR A 329 -2.67 -26.88 -1.14
C TYR A 329 -1.22 -27.13 -1.56
N LEU A 330 -0.92 -26.93 -2.85
CA LEU A 330 0.45 -26.92 -3.35
C LEU A 330 0.97 -25.47 -3.39
N GLY A 331 1.89 -25.14 -2.47
CA GLY A 331 2.40 -23.78 -2.34
C GLY A 331 1.39 -22.82 -1.72
N LYS A 332 0.56 -22.16 -2.54
CA LYS A 332 -0.46 -21.18 -2.09
C LYS A 332 -1.77 -21.38 -2.82
N LYS A 333 -2.86 -21.57 -2.07
CA LYS A 333 -4.21 -21.84 -2.59
C LYS A 333 -4.22 -22.98 -3.63
N GLY A 334 -5.33 -23.20 -4.30
CA GLY A 334 -5.52 -24.30 -5.26
C GLY A 334 -6.05 -25.56 -4.59
N LEU A 335 -5.92 -26.70 -5.25
CA LEU A 335 -6.23 -28.02 -4.73
C LEU A 335 -5.14 -28.98 -5.19
N ALA A 336 -4.66 -29.85 -4.31
CA ALA A 336 -3.70 -30.89 -4.63
C ALA A 336 -4.03 -32.16 -3.86
N TYR A 337 -3.74 -33.30 -4.47
CA TYR A 337 -3.93 -34.62 -3.88
C TYR A 337 -2.89 -35.60 -4.44
N VAL A 338 -2.60 -36.66 -3.68
CA VAL A 338 -1.74 -37.75 -4.16
C VAL A 338 -2.54 -38.60 -5.12
N SER A 339 -2.12 -38.65 -6.38
CA SER A 339 -2.79 -39.44 -7.42
C SER A 339 -2.20 -40.83 -7.58
N ASN A 340 -0.93 -41.03 -7.21
CA ASN A 340 -0.28 -42.33 -7.31
C ASN A 340 0.91 -42.45 -6.35
N ILE A 341 1.17 -43.67 -5.88
CA ILE A 341 2.38 -44.02 -5.13
C ILE A 341 2.93 -45.31 -5.71
N ARG A 342 4.18 -45.28 -6.18
CA ARG A 342 4.94 -46.44 -6.67
C ARG A 342 6.12 -46.69 -5.76
N ILE A 343 6.33 -47.93 -5.34
CA ILE A 343 7.42 -48.32 -4.43
C ILE A 343 8.70 -48.52 -5.21
#